data_AF-A0A1V4DDX0-F1
#
_entry.id   AF-A0A1V4DDX0-F1
#
_cell.length_a   1.000
_cell.length_b   1.000
_cell.length_c   1.000
_cell.angle_alpha   90.00
_cell.angle_beta   90.00
_cell.angle_gamma   90.00
#
_symmetry.space_group_name_H-M   'P 1'
#
loop_
_entity.id
_entity.type
_entity.pdbx_description
1 polymer ?
#
loop_
_entity_poly.entity_id
_entity_poly.type
_entity_poly.pdbx_seq_one_letter_code
_entity_poly.pdbx_strand_id
1 'polypeptide(L)'
;MIEDKIGTSEHGNQIDRYIESLTDLEKKNTKKIKDTLGLLPEKKYIIPVYFKMINQSYYDSQRYLPIIRKDVLQILNGYKFASMTLLEMFKENILNIQNESTNYLEIDSSKWEFNHCSGLYSDLKPHINTNNGFGYGPVNNHNGTFTGCWWYFLNEDTLKKIGITSNAIKKIYLQIERNSKKEFQLAIKMEYIPSEIGSNILSFENDIMMIDRYFNNSMKFNKKNRTNLLPTNKKGGRWVTLFKCPLNLNDFELTIQTCKEAEELLDSFKNT
;
A
#
# COMPACT_ATOMS: atom_id res chain seq x y z
N MET A 1 -11.94 -13.74 17.46
CA MET A 1 -12.66 -13.40 16.22
C MET A 1 -11.65 -13.25 15.11
N ILE A 2 -11.92 -13.78 13.93
CA ILE A 2 -11.01 -13.81 12.79
C ILE A 2 -11.71 -13.07 11.64
N GLU A 3 -11.13 -11.96 11.19
CA GLU A 3 -11.59 -11.27 9.98
C GLU A 3 -10.71 -11.70 8.80
N ASP A 4 -11.24 -12.57 7.94
CA ASP A 4 -10.58 -12.95 6.68
C ASP A 4 -11.08 -12.05 5.54
N LYS A 5 -10.20 -11.19 5.02
CA LYS A 5 -10.45 -10.36 3.85
C LYS A 5 -9.37 -10.65 2.81
N ILE A 6 -9.78 -11.26 1.70
CA ILE A 6 -8.92 -11.47 0.53
C ILE A 6 -8.79 -10.13 -0.22
N GLY A 7 -7.57 -9.59 -0.28
CA GLY A 7 -7.22 -8.51 -1.22
C GLY A 7 -7.87 -7.13 -1.02
N THR A 8 -8.52 -6.86 0.12
CA THR A 8 -9.09 -5.54 0.44
C THR A 8 -8.46 -4.92 1.68
N SER A 9 -8.32 -3.59 1.67
CA SER A 9 -7.93 -2.78 2.84
C SER A 9 -9.01 -2.86 3.92
N GLU A 10 -8.62 -2.64 5.18
CA GLU A 10 -9.57 -2.48 6.29
C GLU A 10 -10.52 -1.32 5.96
N HIS A 11 -11.80 -1.64 5.81
CA HIS A 11 -12.87 -0.66 5.61
C HIS A 11 -13.81 -0.73 6.80
N GLY A 12 -13.85 0.36 7.56
CA GLY A 12 -14.84 0.60 8.60
C GLY A 12 -14.55 -0.11 9.91
N ASN A 13 -15.19 0.41 10.97
CA ASN A 13 -15.35 -0.12 12.33
C ASN A 13 -15.96 -1.54 12.41
N GLN A 14 -15.69 -2.42 11.44
CA GLN A 14 -16.31 -3.73 11.31
C GLN A 14 -15.96 -4.66 12.47
N ILE A 15 -14.71 -4.64 12.93
CA ILE A 15 -14.28 -5.38 14.12
C ILE A 15 -14.97 -4.85 15.37
N ASP A 16 -15.06 -3.52 15.54
CA ASP A 16 -15.77 -2.90 16.65
C ASP A 16 -17.23 -3.37 16.69
N ARG A 17 -17.92 -3.37 15.53
CA ARG A 17 -19.30 -3.88 15.42
C ARG A 17 -19.42 -5.36 15.79
N TYR A 18 -18.44 -6.19 15.46
CA TYR A 18 -18.48 -7.59 15.84
C TYR A 18 -18.24 -7.79 17.34
N ILE A 19 -17.29 -7.04 17.93
CA ILE A 19 -17.07 -7.02 19.38
C ILE A 19 -18.38 -6.60 20.08
N GLU A 20 -19.00 -5.51 19.62
CA GLU A 20 -20.29 -5.05 20.13
C GLU A 20 -21.37 -6.13 20.02
N SER A 21 -21.45 -6.84 18.88
CA SER A 21 -22.43 -7.92 18.68
C SER A 21 -22.27 -9.13 19.63
N LEU A 22 -21.06 -9.34 20.15
CA LEU A 22 -20.76 -10.42 21.11
C LEU A 22 -21.06 -10.02 22.56
N THR A 23 -21.00 -8.72 22.86
CA THR A 23 -21.17 -8.18 24.21
C THR A 23 -22.56 -7.57 24.47
N ASP A 24 -23.38 -7.39 23.44
CA ASP A 24 -24.70 -6.76 23.52
C ASP A 24 -25.82 -7.79 23.72
N LEU A 25 -26.35 -7.84 24.95
CA LEU A 25 -27.41 -8.76 25.42
C LEU A 25 -28.78 -8.54 24.76
N GLU A 26 -29.06 -7.36 24.21
CA GLU A 26 -30.39 -7.00 23.68
C GLU A 26 -30.63 -7.47 22.25
N LYS A 27 -29.57 -7.86 21.53
CA LYS A 27 -29.68 -8.37 20.15
C LYS A 27 -30.08 -9.84 20.13
N LYS A 28 -31.06 -10.22 19.30
CA LYS A 28 -31.60 -11.60 19.17
C LYS A 28 -30.57 -12.74 19.01
N ASN A 29 -29.30 -12.45 18.69
CA ASN A 29 -28.23 -13.42 18.51
C ASN A 29 -27.46 -13.80 19.79
N THR A 30 -27.53 -13.05 20.89
CA THR A 30 -26.76 -13.36 22.13
C THR A 30 -27.38 -14.45 22.99
N LYS A 31 -28.69 -14.73 22.86
CA LYS A 31 -29.36 -15.87 23.54
C LYS A 31 -28.74 -17.21 23.15
N LYS A 32 -28.54 -17.44 21.84
CA LYS A 32 -27.93 -18.67 21.31
C LYS A 32 -26.46 -18.85 21.73
N ILE A 33 -25.72 -17.75 21.88
CA ILE A 33 -24.33 -17.75 22.36
C ILE A 33 -24.27 -18.08 23.85
N LYS A 34 -25.13 -17.46 24.66
CA LYS A 34 -25.26 -17.75 26.09
C LYS A 34 -25.67 -19.22 26.33
N ASP A 35 -26.58 -19.75 25.52
CA ASP A 35 -27.00 -21.15 25.57
C ASP A 35 -25.86 -22.12 25.19
N THR A 36 -24.92 -21.70 24.35
CA THR A 36 -23.78 -22.54 23.89
C THR A 36 -22.56 -22.45 24.82
N LEU A 37 -22.25 -21.27 25.34
CA LEU A 37 -21.04 -21.01 26.14
C LEU A 37 -21.30 -20.87 27.65
N GLY A 38 -22.56 -20.90 28.09
CA GLY A 38 -22.98 -20.73 29.49
C GLY A 38 -22.84 -19.30 30.03
N LEU A 39 -22.00 -18.46 29.42
CA LEU A 39 -21.73 -17.08 29.79
C LEU A 39 -21.46 -16.24 28.54
N LEU A 40 -21.79 -14.95 28.59
CA LEU A 40 -21.27 -13.99 27.60
C LEU A 40 -19.87 -13.55 28.02
N PRO A 41 -18.89 -13.55 27.09
CA PRO A 41 -17.56 -13.06 27.40
C PRO A 41 -17.64 -11.54 27.66
N GLU A 42 -17.15 -11.09 28.82
CA GLU A 42 -16.93 -9.66 29.03
C GLU A 42 -15.92 -9.15 28.00
N LYS A 43 -16.10 -7.90 27.53
CA LYS A 43 -15.24 -7.27 26.51
C LYS A 43 -13.75 -7.43 26.80
N LYS A 44 -13.36 -7.35 28.08
CA LYS A 44 -11.97 -7.49 28.56
C LYS A 44 -11.34 -8.86 28.31
N TYR A 45 -12.15 -9.91 28.07
CA TYR A 45 -11.69 -11.27 27.77
C TYR A 45 -11.75 -11.61 26.28
N ILE A 46 -12.20 -10.67 25.44
CA ILE A 46 -12.22 -10.86 23.99
C ILE A 46 -10.87 -10.39 23.44
N ILE A 47 -10.10 -11.33 22.87
CA ILE A 47 -8.86 -11.03 22.15
C ILE A 47 -9.22 -10.85 20.66
N PRO A 48 -9.19 -9.63 20.12
CA PRO A 48 -9.40 -9.41 18.71
C PRO A 48 -8.14 -9.79 17.94
N VAL A 49 -8.29 -10.76 17.04
CA VAL A 49 -7.21 -11.29 16.22
C VAL A 49 -7.41 -10.82 14.80
N TYR A 50 -6.35 -10.24 14.23
CA TYR A 50 -6.31 -9.90 12.83
C TYR A 50 -5.55 -10.98 12.08
N PHE A 51 -6.23 -11.73 11.21
CA PHE A 51 -5.63 -12.80 10.44
C PHE A 51 -5.80 -12.55 8.95
N LYS A 52 -4.69 -12.51 8.22
CA LYS A 52 -4.74 -12.48 6.75
C LYS A 52 -3.70 -13.40 6.15
N MET A 53 -4.14 -14.12 5.12
CA MET A 53 -3.30 -15.01 4.34
C MET A 53 -2.37 -14.26 3.37
N ILE A 54 -2.66 -13.00 3.05
CA ILE A 54 -1.86 -12.22 2.09
C ILE A 54 -1.20 -11.06 2.84
N ASN A 55 0.05 -10.75 2.50
CA ASN A 55 0.77 -9.62 3.10
C ASN A 55 0.01 -8.30 2.87
N GLN A 56 -0.07 -7.46 3.91
CA GLN A 56 -0.70 -6.15 3.86
C GLN A 56 0.30 -5.04 4.18
N SER A 57 0.08 -3.87 3.59
CA SER A 57 0.96 -2.73 3.81
C SER A 57 0.89 -2.16 5.23
N TYR A 58 -0.24 -2.35 5.91
CA TYR A 58 -0.50 -1.90 7.28
C TYR A 58 -1.27 -2.96 8.07
N TYR A 59 -0.89 -3.12 9.33
CA TYR A 59 -1.59 -3.92 10.33
C TYR A 59 -1.84 -2.99 11.52
N ASP A 60 -3.09 -2.86 12.00
CA ASP A 60 -3.39 -2.12 13.23
C ASP A 60 -3.02 -2.96 14.46
N SER A 61 -1.71 -3.08 14.71
CA SER A 61 -1.18 -3.84 15.83
C SER A 61 -1.38 -3.16 17.19
N GLN A 62 -1.89 -1.92 17.21
CA GLN A 62 -2.25 -1.24 18.46
C GLN A 62 -3.60 -1.73 18.99
N ARG A 63 -4.53 -2.06 18.09
CA ARG A 63 -5.87 -2.54 18.46
C ARG A 63 -6.00 -4.05 18.42
N TYR A 64 -5.22 -4.72 17.58
CA TYR A 64 -5.37 -6.15 17.30
C TYR A 64 -4.06 -6.92 17.42
N LEU A 65 -4.15 -8.20 17.78
CA LEU A 65 -3.02 -9.12 17.65
C LEU A 65 -2.94 -9.59 16.19
N PRO A 66 -1.91 -9.19 15.41
CA PRO A 66 -1.72 -9.72 14.07
C PRO A 66 -1.24 -11.17 14.15
N ILE A 67 -1.96 -12.06 13.48
CA ILE A 67 -1.49 -13.42 13.15
C ILE A 67 -1.15 -13.41 11.67
N ILE A 68 0.13 -13.55 11.37
CA ILE A 68 0.64 -13.58 9.99
C ILE A 68 0.79 -15.03 9.51
N ARG A 69 0.99 -15.21 8.20
CA ARG A 69 1.16 -16.54 7.59
C ARG A 69 2.22 -17.39 8.27
N LYS A 70 3.34 -16.79 8.67
CA LYS A 70 4.44 -17.51 9.36
C LYS A 70 3.95 -18.17 10.64
N ASP A 71 3.12 -17.47 11.42
CA ASP A 71 2.56 -17.99 12.67
C ASP A 71 1.63 -19.18 12.39
N VAL A 72 0.78 -19.06 11.37
CA VAL A 72 -0.12 -20.14 10.96
C VAL A 72 0.65 -21.35 10.46
N LEU A 73 1.66 -21.16 9.60
CA LEU A 73 2.50 -22.25 9.13
C LEU A 73 3.24 -22.94 10.28
N GLN A 74 3.71 -22.18 11.28
CA GLN A 74 4.34 -22.75 12.47
C GLN A 74 3.38 -23.69 13.22
N ILE A 75 2.12 -23.28 13.39
CA ILE A 75 1.09 -24.11 14.03
C ILE A 75 0.82 -25.35 13.17
N LEU A 76 0.52 -25.18 11.87
CA LEU A 76 0.16 -26.26 10.97
C LEU A 76 1.29 -27.29 10.77
N ASN A 77 2.55 -26.86 10.86
CA ASN A 77 3.71 -27.74 10.81
C ASN A 77 3.86 -28.64 12.05
N GLY A 78 3.19 -28.31 13.15
CA GLY A 78 3.14 -29.15 14.35
C GLY A 78 2.23 -30.37 14.23
N TYR A 79 1.44 -30.47 13.15
CA TYR A 79 0.47 -31.54 12.94
C TYR A 79 0.79 -32.35 11.68
N LYS A 80 0.47 -33.63 11.73
CA LYS A 80 0.43 -34.51 10.54
C LYS A 80 -1.02 -34.64 10.10
N PHE A 81 -1.32 -34.20 8.89
CA PHE A 81 -2.64 -34.36 8.29
C PHE A 81 -2.63 -35.57 7.36
N ALA A 82 -3.80 -36.21 7.20
CA ALA A 82 -3.98 -37.14 6.10
C ALA A 82 -3.95 -36.37 4.76
N SER A 83 -3.43 -37.01 3.72
CA SER A 83 -3.35 -36.44 2.37
C SER A 83 -4.73 -36.05 1.84
N MET A 84 -4.79 -34.97 1.06
CA MET A 84 -6.02 -34.48 0.41
C MET A 84 -7.15 -34.09 1.38
N THR A 85 -6.83 -33.86 2.65
CA THR A 85 -7.78 -33.23 3.58
C THR A 85 -7.81 -31.73 3.34
N LEU A 86 -8.92 -31.09 3.70
CA LEU A 86 -9.06 -29.63 3.61
C LEU A 86 -7.95 -28.88 4.35
N LEU A 87 -7.49 -29.41 5.49
CA LEU A 87 -6.41 -28.81 6.28
C LEU A 87 -5.05 -28.94 5.60
N GLU A 88 -4.77 -30.06 4.94
CA GLU A 88 -3.52 -30.21 4.16
C GLU A 88 -3.54 -29.30 2.93
N MET A 89 -4.64 -29.25 2.18
CA MET A 89 -4.78 -28.34 1.04
C MET A 89 -4.67 -26.86 1.47
N PHE A 90 -5.22 -26.51 2.62
CA PHE A 90 -5.08 -25.18 3.20
C PHE A 90 -3.62 -24.87 3.55
N LYS A 91 -2.92 -25.80 4.21
CA LYS A 91 -1.50 -25.69 4.54
C LYS A 91 -0.64 -25.50 3.28
N GLU A 92 -0.87 -26.33 2.26
CA GLU A 92 -0.20 -26.23 0.94
C GLU A 92 -0.43 -24.87 0.30
N ASN A 93 -1.66 -24.36 0.32
CA ASN A 93 -1.98 -23.04 -0.22
C ASN A 93 -1.23 -21.91 0.53
N ILE A 94 -1.25 -21.92 1.87
CA ILE A 94 -0.51 -20.90 2.65
C ILE A 94 1.00 -20.98 2.37
N LEU A 95 1.54 -22.19 2.25
CA LEU A 95 2.95 -22.42 1.93
C LEU A 95 3.29 -21.89 0.54
N ASN A 96 2.44 -22.11 -0.46
CA ASN A 96 2.63 -21.60 -1.82
C ASN A 96 2.69 -20.07 -1.83
N ILE A 97 1.74 -19.39 -1.17
CA ILE A 97 1.76 -17.92 -1.05
C ILE A 97 3.05 -17.49 -0.34
N GLN A 98 3.47 -18.19 0.73
CA GLN A 98 4.70 -17.87 1.49
C GLN A 98 5.94 -17.95 0.60
N ASN A 99 6.04 -19.00 -0.20
CA ASN A 99 7.12 -19.19 -1.15
C ASN A 99 7.14 -18.06 -2.18
N GLU A 100 6.01 -17.76 -2.84
CA GLU A 100 5.91 -16.64 -3.80
C GLU A 100 6.33 -15.29 -3.21
N SER A 101 6.02 -15.05 -1.93
CA SER A 101 6.39 -13.80 -1.26
C SER A 101 7.84 -13.74 -0.78
N THR A 102 8.59 -14.83 -0.85
CA THR A 102 9.99 -14.89 -0.35
C THR A 102 11.00 -15.21 -1.44
N ASN A 103 10.58 -15.84 -2.53
CA ASN A 103 11.44 -16.20 -3.66
C ASN A 103 11.47 -15.13 -4.77
N TYR A 104 11.00 -13.92 -4.51
CA TYR A 104 10.92 -12.88 -5.54
C TYR A 104 12.30 -12.55 -6.14
N LEU A 105 13.40 -12.69 -5.38
CA LEU A 105 14.77 -12.52 -5.88
C LEU A 105 15.25 -13.67 -6.80
N GLU A 106 14.58 -14.81 -6.79
CA GLU A 106 14.94 -16.00 -7.58
C GLU A 106 14.14 -16.08 -8.89
N ILE A 107 13.11 -15.25 -9.04
CA ILE A 107 12.20 -15.24 -10.18
C ILE A 107 12.35 -13.94 -10.96
N ASP A 108 12.33 -14.03 -12.28
CA ASP A 108 12.34 -12.86 -13.17
C ASP A 108 11.17 -11.90 -12.86
N SER A 109 11.50 -10.62 -12.65
CA SER A 109 10.52 -9.59 -12.28
C SER A 109 9.36 -9.39 -13.27
N SER A 110 9.50 -9.83 -14.53
CA SER A 110 8.43 -9.83 -15.52
C SER A 110 7.31 -10.84 -15.23
N LYS A 111 7.60 -11.88 -14.43
CA LYS A 111 6.65 -12.92 -13.98
C LYS A 111 6.07 -12.65 -12.60
N TRP A 112 6.49 -11.58 -11.94
CA TRP A 112 6.01 -11.29 -10.61
C TRP A 112 4.53 -10.94 -10.61
N GLU A 113 3.79 -11.70 -9.82
CA GLU A 113 2.41 -11.43 -9.45
C GLU A 113 2.32 -10.68 -8.12
N PHE A 114 1.10 -10.49 -7.60
CA PHE A 114 0.84 -9.75 -6.37
C PHE A 114 1.71 -10.19 -5.19
N ASN A 115 1.81 -11.50 -4.94
CA ASN A 115 2.52 -12.03 -3.77
C ASN A 115 4.02 -11.73 -3.81
N HIS A 116 4.67 -11.90 -4.96
CA HIS A 116 6.06 -11.52 -5.19
C HIS A 116 6.30 -10.03 -4.90
N CYS A 117 5.44 -9.16 -5.45
CA CYS A 117 5.55 -7.72 -5.22
C CYS A 117 5.33 -7.37 -3.74
N SER A 118 4.33 -7.99 -3.10
CA SER A 118 4.04 -7.76 -1.68
C SER A 118 5.17 -8.24 -0.75
N GLY A 119 5.89 -9.29 -1.15
CA GLY A 119 7.11 -9.77 -0.51
C GLY A 119 8.19 -8.71 -0.55
N LEU A 120 8.60 -8.31 -1.77
CA LEU A 120 9.57 -7.24 -1.98
C LEU A 120 9.22 -5.98 -1.19
N TYR A 121 7.97 -5.51 -1.26
CA TYR A 121 7.59 -4.26 -0.59
C TYR A 121 7.59 -4.39 0.94
N SER A 122 7.31 -5.57 1.48
CA SER A 122 7.42 -5.82 2.92
C SER A 122 8.89 -5.76 3.37
N ASP A 123 9.78 -6.33 2.57
CA ASP A 123 11.22 -6.35 2.86
C ASP A 123 11.87 -4.98 2.59
N LEU A 124 11.36 -4.19 1.64
CA LEU A 124 11.82 -2.81 1.38
C LEU A 124 11.42 -1.84 2.49
N LYS A 125 10.23 -2.01 3.09
CA LYS A 125 9.63 -1.12 4.10
C LYS A 125 10.61 -0.64 5.20
N PRO A 126 11.41 -1.49 5.87
CA PRO A 126 12.36 -1.05 6.90
C PRO A 126 13.54 -0.22 6.38
N HIS A 127 13.77 -0.17 5.07
CA HIS A 127 14.93 0.52 4.46
C HIS A 127 14.59 1.89 3.85
N ILE A 128 13.31 2.28 3.86
CA ILE A 128 12.79 3.52 3.28
C ILE A 128 12.07 4.35 4.36
N ASN A 129 11.89 5.64 4.12
CA ASN A 129 11.22 6.53 5.05
C ASN A 129 9.68 6.41 4.93
N THR A 130 9.10 5.65 5.85
CA THR A 130 7.65 5.41 5.93
C THR A 130 6.90 6.37 6.86
N ASN A 131 7.58 7.35 7.47
CA ASN A 131 7.00 8.19 8.53
C ASN A 131 5.81 9.03 8.06
N ASN A 132 5.82 9.46 6.80
CA ASN A 132 4.75 10.24 6.19
C ASN A 132 3.71 9.38 5.45
N GLY A 133 3.72 8.07 5.68
CA GLY A 133 2.82 7.12 5.05
C GLY A 133 3.54 6.12 4.16
N PHE A 134 2.98 4.91 4.11
CA PHE A 134 3.43 3.80 3.29
C PHE A 134 2.23 2.94 2.93
N GLY A 135 2.19 2.48 1.69
CA GLY A 135 1.15 1.59 1.22
C GLY A 135 1.61 0.80 0.01
N TYR A 136 0.95 -0.33 -0.23
CA TYR A 136 1.04 -1.03 -1.49
C TYR A 136 -0.28 -1.76 -1.75
N GLY A 137 -0.56 -2.01 -3.03
CA GLY A 137 -1.81 -2.64 -3.46
C GLY A 137 -2.02 -2.55 -4.96
N PRO A 138 -3.17 -3.05 -5.46
CA PRO A 138 -3.50 -2.97 -6.87
C PRO A 138 -3.71 -1.51 -7.30
N VAL A 139 -3.08 -1.13 -8.40
CA VAL A 139 -3.19 0.18 -9.07
C VAL A 139 -3.60 -0.04 -10.51
N ASN A 140 -4.71 0.57 -10.91
CA ASN A 140 -5.22 0.49 -12.27
C ASN A 140 -4.53 1.51 -13.18
N ASN A 141 -4.11 1.08 -14.37
CA ASN A 141 -3.65 1.93 -15.45
C ASN A 141 -4.28 1.50 -16.79
N HIS A 142 -3.99 2.23 -17.86
CA HIS A 142 -4.55 1.96 -19.19
C HIS A 142 -4.16 0.58 -19.77
N ASN A 143 -3.10 -0.04 -19.25
CA ASN A 143 -2.60 -1.35 -19.69
C ASN A 143 -3.00 -2.48 -18.72
N GLY A 144 -3.88 -2.21 -17.74
CA GLY A 144 -4.35 -3.17 -16.74
C GLY A 144 -3.98 -2.77 -15.30
N THR A 145 -4.07 -3.75 -14.40
CA THR A 145 -3.74 -3.58 -12.98
C THR A 145 -2.33 -4.05 -12.69
N PHE A 146 -1.58 -3.32 -11.87
CA PHE A 146 -0.29 -3.74 -11.32
C PHE A 146 -0.25 -3.53 -9.80
N THR A 147 0.66 -4.20 -9.09
CA THR A 147 0.85 -3.96 -7.65
C THR A 147 1.82 -2.81 -7.45
N GLY A 148 1.32 -1.63 -7.09
CA GLY A 148 2.14 -0.47 -6.79
C GLY A 148 2.51 -0.41 -5.31
N CYS A 149 3.63 0.25 -5.00
CA CYS A 149 4.04 0.63 -3.64
C CYS A 149 4.27 2.13 -3.61
N TRP A 150 3.73 2.83 -2.62
CA TRP A 150 3.81 4.27 -2.47
C TRP A 150 4.21 4.67 -1.05
N TRP A 151 5.03 5.71 -0.93
CA TRP A 151 5.50 6.24 0.35
C TRP A 151 6.02 7.67 0.18
N TYR A 152 6.55 8.23 1.28
CA TYR A 152 7.18 9.54 1.30
C TYR A 152 6.26 10.66 0.81
N PHE A 153 5.20 10.94 1.56
CA PHE A 153 4.20 11.92 1.16
C PHE A 153 4.56 13.35 1.59
N LEU A 154 4.64 14.26 0.63
CA LEU A 154 4.59 15.70 0.83
C LEU A 154 3.13 16.14 0.69
N ASN A 155 2.44 16.33 1.82
CA ASN A 155 1.02 16.71 1.86
C ASN A 155 0.81 18.22 1.67
N GLU A 156 -0.44 18.66 1.48
CA GLU A 156 -0.83 20.07 1.27
C GLU A 156 -0.11 21.05 2.21
N ASP A 157 -0.04 20.78 3.51
CA ASP A 157 0.63 21.68 4.47
C ASP A 157 2.13 21.80 4.22
N THR A 158 2.77 20.72 3.77
CA THR A 158 4.19 20.75 3.41
C THR A 158 4.39 21.48 2.10
N LEU A 159 3.53 21.22 1.11
CA LEU A 159 3.57 21.88 -0.20
C LEU A 159 3.37 23.40 -0.08
N LYS A 160 2.45 23.86 0.78
CA LYS A 160 2.23 25.29 1.03
C LYS A 160 3.46 25.97 1.64
N LYS A 161 4.19 25.28 2.52
CA LYS A 161 5.41 25.83 3.15
C LYS A 161 6.54 26.06 2.16
N ILE A 162 6.59 25.30 1.07
CA ILE A 162 7.58 25.44 -0.02
C ILE A 162 7.07 26.28 -1.19
N GLY A 163 6.01 27.05 -0.99
CA GLY A 163 5.52 28.01 -1.98
C GLY A 163 4.58 27.44 -3.05
N ILE A 164 4.09 26.20 -2.92
CA ILE A 164 2.99 25.71 -3.77
C ILE A 164 1.70 26.40 -3.32
N THR A 165 1.11 27.20 -4.21
CA THR A 165 -0.01 28.09 -3.89
C THR A 165 -1.38 27.54 -4.29
N SER A 166 -1.40 26.58 -5.21
CA SER A 166 -2.60 25.94 -5.74
C SER A 166 -3.15 24.94 -4.74
N ASN A 167 -4.39 25.17 -4.31
CA ASN A 167 -5.12 24.19 -3.50
C ASN A 167 -5.43 22.90 -4.26
N ALA A 168 -5.37 22.91 -5.60
CA ALA A 168 -5.66 21.73 -6.39
C ALA A 168 -4.61 20.62 -6.19
N ILE A 169 -3.36 20.95 -5.88
CA ILE A 169 -2.28 19.96 -5.68
C ILE A 169 -2.36 19.45 -4.23
N LYS A 170 -2.65 18.15 -4.08
CA LYS A 170 -2.93 17.55 -2.76
C LYS A 170 -1.72 16.90 -2.14
N LYS A 171 -0.91 16.21 -2.94
CA LYS A 171 0.31 15.58 -2.46
C LYS A 171 1.28 15.27 -3.59
N ILE A 172 2.55 15.22 -3.23
CA ILE A 172 3.63 14.65 -4.04
C ILE A 172 4.22 13.47 -3.28
N TYR A 173 4.50 12.36 -3.95
CA TYR A 173 4.95 11.13 -3.29
C TYR A 173 5.76 10.22 -4.21
N LEU A 174 6.45 9.24 -3.64
CA LEU A 174 7.17 8.21 -4.38
C LEU A 174 6.28 7.00 -4.65
N GLN A 175 6.41 6.41 -5.84
CA GLN A 175 5.69 5.19 -6.20
C GLN A 175 6.55 4.27 -7.06
N ILE A 176 6.67 3.00 -6.67
CA ILE A 176 7.10 1.93 -7.58
C ILE A 176 5.91 1.57 -8.46
N GLU A 177 6.08 1.68 -9.78
CA GLU A 177 5.06 1.36 -10.77
C GLU A 177 5.63 0.56 -11.94
N ARG A 178 4.73 -0.05 -12.75
CA ARG A 178 5.11 -0.72 -14.01
C ARG A 178 4.79 0.15 -15.21
N ASN A 179 5.71 0.20 -16.17
CA ASN A 179 5.47 0.86 -17.46
C ASN A 179 4.66 -0.04 -18.41
N SER A 180 4.38 0.44 -19.63
CA SER A 180 3.64 -0.33 -20.65
C SER A 180 4.34 -1.61 -21.12
N LYS A 181 5.64 -1.72 -20.92
CA LYS A 181 6.44 -2.92 -21.18
C LYS A 181 6.53 -3.85 -19.96
N LYS A 182 5.77 -3.58 -18.89
CA LYS A 182 5.79 -4.28 -17.61
C LYS A 182 7.12 -4.17 -16.84
N GLU A 183 8.00 -3.24 -17.21
CA GLU A 183 9.24 -2.99 -16.49
C GLU A 183 8.96 -2.09 -15.28
N PHE A 184 9.63 -2.37 -14.17
CA PHE A 184 9.52 -1.57 -12.96
C PHE A 184 10.30 -0.26 -13.06
N GLN A 185 9.71 0.78 -12.46
CA GLN A 185 10.26 2.12 -12.41
C GLN A 185 9.88 2.77 -11.07
N LEU A 186 10.75 3.64 -10.59
CA LEU A 186 10.45 4.51 -9.46
C LEU A 186 9.96 5.84 -10.00
N ALA A 187 8.78 6.28 -9.55
CA ALA A 187 8.11 7.47 -10.02
C ALA A 187 7.92 8.49 -8.89
N ILE A 188 8.11 9.76 -9.22
CA ILE A 188 7.59 10.89 -8.44
C ILE A 188 6.18 11.15 -8.97
N LYS A 189 5.20 10.94 -8.11
CA LYS A 189 3.77 11.10 -8.39
C LYS A 189 3.25 12.38 -7.79
N MET A 190 2.21 12.92 -8.39
CA MET A 190 1.42 14.01 -7.84
C MET A 190 -0.05 13.62 -7.87
N GLU A 191 -0.76 13.89 -6.78
CA GLU A 191 -2.22 13.92 -6.75
C GLU A 191 -2.72 15.35 -6.85
N TYR A 192 -3.73 15.58 -7.69
CA TYR A 192 -4.44 16.84 -7.74
C TYR A 192 -5.94 16.67 -7.99
N ILE A 193 -6.74 17.69 -7.67
CA ILE A 193 -8.19 17.70 -7.84
C ILE A 193 -8.56 18.67 -8.98
N PRO A 194 -9.01 18.18 -10.16
CA PRO A 194 -9.32 19.02 -11.31
C PRO A 194 -10.38 20.09 -11.04
N SER A 195 -11.40 19.79 -10.23
CA SER A 195 -12.45 20.76 -9.88
C SER A 195 -11.94 21.94 -9.07
N GLU A 196 -10.77 21.83 -8.44
CA GLU A 196 -10.14 22.90 -7.67
C GLU A 196 -9.16 23.73 -8.52
N ILE A 197 -8.89 23.35 -9.78
CA ILE A 197 -8.06 24.14 -10.70
C ILE A 197 -8.81 25.38 -11.18
N GLY A 198 -10.12 25.22 -11.48
CA GLY A 198 -10.93 26.28 -12.11
C GLY A 198 -11.07 27.56 -11.30
N SER A 199 -10.77 27.54 -10.00
CA SER A 199 -10.75 28.73 -9.15
C SER A 199 -9.47 29.57 -9.31
N ASN A 200 -8.35 29.00 -9.78
CA ASN A 200 -7.09 29.72 -10.03
C ASN A 200 -6.12 28.92 -10.92
N ILE A 201 -6.42 28.82 -12.21
CA ILE A 201 -5.61 28.06 -13.18
C ILE A 201 -4.15 28.54 -13.24
N LEU A 202 -3.92 29.84 -13.10
CA LEU A 202 -2.59 30.45 -13.16
C LEU A 202 -1.70 29.95 -12.01
N SER A 203 -2.24 29.87 -10.78
CA SER A 203 -1.49 29.30 -9.64
C SER A 203 -1.08 27.86 -9.89
N PHE A 204 -1.99 27.04 -10.42
CA PHE A 204 -1.72 25.64 -10.73
C PHE A 204 -0.62 25.50 -11.78
N GLU A 205 -0.70 26.26 -12.88
CA GLU A 205 0.33 26.24 -13.92
C GLU A 205 1.69 26.71 -13.41
N ASN A 206 1.73 27.77 -12.60
CA ASN A 206 2.97 28.28 -12.00
C ASN A 206 3.61 27.26 -11.06
N ASP A 207 2.83 26.61 -10.20
CA ASP A 207 3.32 25.59 -9.28
C ASP A 207 3.85 24.37 -10.05
N ILE A 208 3.15 23.94 -11.10
CA ILE A 208 3.61 22.88 -12.00
C ILE A 208 4.94 23.24 -12.67
N MET A 209 5.09 24.50 -13.11
CA MET A 209 6.35 24.98 -13.67
C MET A 209 7.48 25.01 -12.64
N MET A 210 7.18 25.38 -11.39
CA MET A 210 8.15 25.37 -10.29
C MET A 210 8.64 23.96 -10.00
N ILE A 211 7.70 23.01 -9.82
CA ILE A 211 7.98 21.59 -9.65
C ILE A 211 8.84 21.08 -10.80
N ASP A 212 8.45 21.39 -12.05
CA ASP A 212 9.19 20.95 -13.23
C ASP A 212 10.62 21.49 -13.25
N ARG A 213 10.81 22.79 -13.01
CA ARG A 213 12.15 23.41 -13.00
C ARG A 213 13.05 22.74 -11.96
N TYR A 214 12.51 22.43 -10.79
CA TYR A 214 13.27 21.80 -9.73
C TYR A 214 13.75 20.40 -10.14
N PHE A 215 12.84 19.52 -10.55
CA PHE A 215 13.17 18.12 -10.85
C PHE A 215 13.82 17.91 -12.21
N ASN A 216 13.68 18.83 -13.17
CA ASN A 216 14.39 18.77 -14.46
C ASN A 216 15.92 18.80 -14.31
N ASN A 217 16.44 19.31 -13.20
CA ASN A 217 17.87 19.31 -12.92
C ASN A 217 18.38 17.95 -12.40
N SER A 218 17.51 16.98 -12.15
CA SER A 218 17.91 15.64 -11.74
C SER A 218 18.51 14.87 -12.92
N MET A 219 19.75 14.40 -12.80
CA MET A 219 20.35 13.50 -13.80
C MET A 219 19.72 12.11 -13.83
N LYS A 220 19.07 11.69 -12.74
CA LYS A 220 18.53 10.33 -12.55
C LYS A 220 17.05 10.23 -12.92
N PHE A 221 16.27 11.27 -12.62
CA PHE A 221 14.83 11.31 -12.89
C PHE A 221 14.54 12.05 -14.20
N ASN A 222 13.83 11.40 -15.13
CA ASN A 222 13.54 11.97 -16.44
C ASN A 222 12.03 12.20 -16.64
N LYS A 223 11.69 13.32 -17.28
CA LYS A 223 10.35 13.74 -17.69
C LYS A 223 9.79 12.98 -18.91
N LYS A 224 10.58 12.11 -19.57
CA LYS A 224 10.33 11.49 -20.90
C LYS A 224 8.96 10.82 -21.09
N ASN A 225 8.12 10.66 -20.04
CA ASN A 225 6.78 10.10 -20.15
C ASN A 225 5.74 10.80 -19.25
N ARG A 226 5.84 12.11 -19.03
CA ARG A 226 4.79 12.84 -18.33
C ARG A 226 3.48 12.74 -19.11
N THR A 227 2.45 12.15 -18.51
CA THR A 227 1.09 12.16 -19.04
C THR A 227 0.55 13.59 -19.01
N ASN A 228 -0.23 13.98 -20.02
CA ASN A 228 -0.87 15.31 -20.07
C ASN A 228 -1.54 15.65 -18.74
N LEU A 229 -1.06 16.71 -18.07
CA LEU A 229 -1.53 17.15 -16.75
C LEU A 229 -2.93 17.77 -16.77
N LEU A 230 -3.39 18.19 -17.95
CA LEU A 230 -4.64 18.93 -18.13
C LEU A 230 -5.64 18.04 -18.87
N PRO A 231 -6.36 17.13 -18.19
CA PRO A 231 -7.51 16.47 -18.77
C PRO A 231 -8.70 17.43 -18.77
N THR A 232 -9.39 17.51 -19.90
CA THR A 232 -10.48 18.44 -20.18
C THR A 232 -11.80 18.14 -19.45
N ASN A 233 -11.91 17.06 -18.67
CA ASN A 233 -13.08 16.77 -17.83
C ASN A 233 -12.84 15.59 -16.87
N LYS A 234 -13.28 15.71 -15.60
CA LYS A 234 -13.87 14.68 -14.70
C LYS A 234 -13.73 15.04 -13.21
N LYS A 235 -14.74 14.65 -12.41
CA LYS A 235 -14.80 14.77 -10.94
C LYS A 235 -13.82 13.78 -10.26
N GLY A 236 -13.24 14.17 -9.11
CA GLY A 236 -12.40 13.32 -8.25
C GLY A 236 -10.88 13.56 -8.40
N GLY A 237 -10.10 13.03 -7.45
CA GLY A 237 -8.64 13.12 -7.45
C GLY A 237 -8.00 12.42 -8.66
N ARG A 238 -6.87 12.97 -9.12
CA ARG A 238 -6.09 12.50 -10.26
C ARG A 238 -4.65 12.28 -9.86
N TRP A 239 -4.08 11.15 -10.26
CA TRP A 239 -2.68 10.82 -10.04
C TRP A 239 -1.92 10.87 -11.35
N VAL A 240 -0.82 11.62 -11.36
CA VAL A 240 0.05 11.78 -12.54
C VAL A 240 1.47 11.45 -12.17
N THR A 241 2.21 10.88 -13.11
CA THR A 241 3.66 10.70 -12.98
C THR A 241 4.33 11.98 -13.47
N LEU A 242 5.05 12.65 -12.58
CA LEU A 242 5.83 13.85 -12.89
C LEU A 242 7.17 13.46 -13.51
N PHE A 243 7.89 12.59 -12.81
CA PHE A 243 9.23 12.13 -13.16
C PHE A 243 9.37 10.65 -12.82
N LYS A 244 10.30 9.98 -13.48
CA LYS A 244 10.60 8.57 -13.17
C LYS A 244 12.02 8.19 -13.54
N CYS A 245 12.51 7.13 -12.92
CA CYS A 245 13.78 6.50 -13.24
C CYS A 245 13.61 4.97 -13.34
N PRO A 246 14.46 4.28 -14.13
CA PRO A 246 14.50 2.82 -14.11
C PRO A 246 14.80 2.29 -12.71
N LEU A 247 14.19 1.16 -12.35
CA LEU A 247 14.41 0.51 -11.08
C LEU A 247 14.79 -0.96 -11.29
N ASN A 248 15.98 -1.35 -10.83
CA ASN A 248 16.46 -2.71 -10.96
C ASN A 248 16.12 -3.53 -9.72
N LEU A 249 14.96 -4.20 -9.75
CA LEU A 249 14.48 -4.99 -8.61
C LEU A 249 15.21 -6.33 -8.40
N ASN A 250 16.07 -6.74 -9.33
CA ASN A 250 16.88 -7.95 -9.16
C ASN A 250 18.10 -7.68 -8.26
N ASP A 251 18.46 -6.42 -8.03
CA ASP A 251 19.50 -5.98 -7.11
C ASP A 251 18.83 -5.19 -5.97
N PHE A 252 18.65 -5.86 -4.84
CA PHE A 252 17.91 -5.29 -3.71
C PHE A 252 18.64 -4.10 -3.07
N GLU A 253 19.96 -4.16 -2.98
CA GLU A 253 20.77 -3.06 -2.43
C GLU A 253 20.73 -1.84 -3.36
N LEU A 254 20.87 -2.04 -4.66
CA LEU A 254 20.73 -0.96 -5.63
C LEU A 254 19.30 -0.38 -5.65
N THR A 255 18.28 -1.21 -5.42
CA THR A 255 16.89 -0.77 -5.26
C THR A 255 16.75 0.13 -4.04
N ILE A 256 17.27 -0.27 -2.88
CA ILE A 256 17.25 0.53 -1.65
C ILE A 256 17.97 1.86 -1.89
N GLN A 257 19.17 1.83 -2.46
CA GLN A 257 19.95 3.03 -2.74
C GLN A 257 19.20 3.99 -3.67
N THR A 258 18.54 3.46 -4.71
CA THR A 258 17.72 4.27 -5.62
C THR A 258 16.49 4.87 -4.93
N CYS A 259 15.87 4.15 -3.99
CA CYS A 259 14.78 4.69 -3.20
C CYS A 259 15.25 5.83 -2.29
N LYS A 260 16.37 5.65 -1.58
CA LYS A 260 16.93 6.68 -0.68
C LYS A 260 17.32 7.96 -1.43
N GLU A 261 17.96 7.84 -2.58
CA GLU A 261 18.28 9.01 -3.40
C GLU A 261 17.02 9.77 -3.87
N ALA A 262 15.92 9.06 -4.12
CA ALA A 262 14.64 9.69 -4.45
C ALA A 262 14.02 10.40 -3.25
N GLU A 263 14.17 9.84 -2.04
CA GLU A 263 13.77 10.48 -0.78
C GLU A 263 14.58 11.74 -0.53
N GLU A 264 15.91 11.69 -0.68
CA GLU A 264 16.80 12.86 -0.55
C GLU A 264 16.45 13.97 -1.55
N LEU A 265 16.07 13.59 -2.77
CA LEU A 265 15.62 14.54 -3.79
C LEU A 265 14.31 15.24 -3.38
N LEU A 266 13.37 14.52 -2.77
CA LEU A 266 12.14 15.10 -2.22
C LEU A 266 12.38 15.90 -0.93
N ASP A 267 13.31 15.49 -0.07
CA ASP A 267 13.75 16.26 1.10
C ASP A 267 14.37 17.59 0.67
N SER A 268 15.20 17.57 -0.37
CA SER A 268 15.80 18.79 -0.92
C SER A 268 14.74 19.71 -1.52
N PHE A 269 13.73 19.15 -2.19
CA PHE A 269 12.59 19.92 -2.72
C PHE A 269 11.78 20.55 -1.59
N LYS A 270 11.59 19.81 -0.49
CA LYS A 270 10.92 20.27 0.72
C LYS A 270 11.65 21.44 1.41
N ASN A 271 12.93 21.67 1.12
CA ASN A 271 13.75 22.72 1.72
C ASN A 271 14.08 23.87 0.74
N THR A 272 13.43 23.93 -0.42
CA THR A 272 13.54 25.03 -1.40
C THR A 272 12.60 26.17 -1.06
#